data_AF-A0A3D0WRJ7-F1
#
_entry.id   AF-A0A3D0WRJ7-F1
#
_cell.length_a   1.000
_cell.length_b   1.000
_cell.length_c   1.000
_cell.angle_alpha   90.00
_cell.angle_beta   90.00
_cell.angle_gamma   90.00
#
_symmetry.space_group_name_H-M   'P 1'
#
loop_
_entity.id
_entity.type
_entity.pdbx_description
1 polymer ?
#
loop_
_entity_poly.entity_id
_entity_poly.type
_entity_poly.pdbx_seq_one_letter_code
_entity_poly.pdbx_strand_id
1 'polypeptide(L)'
;AYIIKVNIALIFFYLLYVIFLKKDTFFAFRRYFILAATVFSFVYPFITVSAWENIISFEKPQKYTTQVTVEDPAFAVVLADEGQTAEPVNTININWWQVLLLLLSAGVVFFLARFTWQLVSILQIKHKSIRKNIDGMEVFDLYDEITPFSFFRWIFIHLDSHSDTEIKQILLHEQTHARQWHSVDIILMELLCVFLWWNPIIWLMKRETAINLEHLADNGVLRKGVNSRDYQYYLLRLTYHQNATRIVNNFNVSLLKQRITMMNKTKSPARKLVKYLIALPLALLLMAGNSVYAQNQRESEIFTEVEKYPEFPGGNQAFMKYLVESIKYPVKAQENNEQGRVITNFVVEKDGSISNIKVIRGVTAALDAEAVRLLNSMPNWQSGEHQGKPARVRFTLPIVFRLQG
;
A
#
# COMPACT_ATOMS: atom_id res chain seq x y z
N ALA A 1 -1.29 -6.61 -4.05
CA ALA A 1 -0.10 -5.84 -4.53
C ALA A 1 0.17 -4.56 -3.73
N TYR A 2 -0.82 -3.67 -3.52
CA TYR A 2 -0.61 -2.36 -2.87
C TYR A 2 0.05 -2.43 -1.49
N ILE A 3 -0.51 -3.19 -0.55
CA ILE A 3 0.00 -3.30 0.83
C ILE A 3 1.47 -3.76 0.84
N ILE A 4 1.85 -4.70 -0.03
CA ILE A 4 3.22 -5.20 -0.15
C ILE A 4 4.17 -4.07 -0.58
N LYS A 5 3.78 -3.27 -1.58
CA LYS A 5 4.55 -2.11 -2.03
C LYS A 5 4.77 -1.12 -0.87
N VAL A 6 3.71 -0.72 -0.17
CA VAL A 6 3.81 0.17 1.00
C VAL A 6 4.79 -0.38 2.04
N ASN A 7 4.70 -1.67 2.37
CA ASN A 7 5.57 -2.30 3.37
C ASN A 7 7.05 -2.32 2.95
N ILE A 8 7.32 -2.61 1.68
CA ILE A 8 8.69 -2.57 1.12
C ILE A 8 9.29 -1.18 1.32
N ALA A 9 8.56 -0.13 0.95
CA ALA A 9 9.03 1.24 1.12
C ALA A 9 9.26 1.60 2.60
N LEU A 10 8.31 1.28 3.48
CA LEU A 10 8.45 1.52 4.93
C LEU A 10 9.72 0.87 5.50
N ILE A 11 10.00 -0.39 5.13
CA ILE A 11 11.20 -1.11 5.57
C ILE A 11 12.46 -0.39 5.10
N PHE A 12 12.55 -0.08 3.80
CA PHE A 12 13.75 0.56 3.24
C PHE A 12 14.01 1.95 3.84
N PHE A 13 12.98 2.78 3.98
CA PHE A 13 13.16 4.10 4.61
C PHE A 13 13.49 4.01 6.10
N TYR A 14 12.88 3.06 6.83
CA TYR A 14 13.24 2.84 8.24
C TYR A 14 14.69 2.38 8.40
N LEU A 15 15.17 1.45 7.56
CA LEU A 15 16.56 1.01 7.56
C LEU A 15 17.51 2.17 7.25
N LEU A 16 17.21 2.97 6.22
CA LEU A 16 17.97 4.17 5.88
C LEU A 16 18.05 5.13 7.07
N TYR A 17 16.93 5.37 7.75
CA TYR A 17 16.88 6.21 8.96
C TYR A 17 17.81 5.68 10.05
N VAL A 18 17.68 4.39 10.41
CA VAL A 18 18.43 3.79 11.51
C VAL A 18 19.94 3.79 11.23
N ILE A 19 20.34 3.48 9.99
CA ILE A 19 21.75 3.36 9.60
C ILE A 19 22.42 4.74 9.50
N PHE A 20 21.78 5.70 8.81
CA PHE A 20 22.45 6.94 8.41
C PHE A 20 22.08 8.16 9.26
N LEU A 21 20.81 8.26 9.70
CA LEU A 21 20.22 9.52 10.17
C LEU A 21 19.96 9.55 11.68
N LYS A 22 19.65 8.41 12.30
CA LYS A 22 19.28 8.29 13.73
C LYS A 22 20.30 8.93 14.68
N LYS A 23 21.59 8.86 14.33
CA LYS A 23 22.68 9.39 15.18
C LYS A 23 22.94 10.88 14.97
N ASP A 24 22.36 11.54 13.98
CA ASP A 24 22.65 12.95 13.71
C ASP A 24 21.87 13.87 14.67
N THR A 25 22.43 15.06 14.97
CA THR A 25 21.81 16.05 15.88
C THR A 25 20.88 17.03 15.14
N PHE A 26 20.57 16.76 13.87
CA PHE A 26 19.63 17.55 13.06
C PHE A 26 18.19 17.14 13.36
N PHE A 27 17.73 17.46 14.57
CA PHE A 27 16.46 16.98 15.12
C PHE A 27 15.26 17.22 14.20
N ALA A 28 15.12 18.44 13.67
CA ALA A 28 14.04 18.81 12.76
C ALA A 28 14.09 18.04 11.43
N PHE A 29 15.27 17.88 10.82
CA PHE A 29 15.41 17.11 9.58
C PHE A 29 15.08 15.63 9.77
N ARG A 30 15.44 15.05 10.92
CA ARG A 30 15.02 13.68 11.28
C ARG A 30 13.50 13.57 11.39
N ARG A 31 12.81 14.54 12.01
CA ARG A 31 11.34 14.60 12.07
C ARG A 31 10.75 14.61 10.66
N TYR A 32 11.17 15.56 9.82
CA TYR A 32 10.66 15.69 8.46
C TYR A 32 10.96 14.45 7.60
N PHE A 33 12.14 13.85 7.75
CA PHE A 33 12.47 12.62 7.06
C PHE A 33 11.49 11.50 7.40
N ILE A 34 11.24 11.24 8.69
CA ILE A 34 10.35 10.14 9.11
C ILE A 34 8.93 10.38 8.56
N LEU A 35 8.40 11.59 8.72
CA LEU A 35 7.07 11.95 8.24
C LEU A 35 6.96 11.84 6.71
N ALA A 36 7.91 12.42 5.97
CA ALA A 36 7.91 12.39 4.51
C ALA A 36 8.09 10.96 3.98
N ALA A 37 8.96 10.15 4.60
CA ALA A 37 9.15 8.75 4.23
C ALA A 37 7.87 7.92 4.44
N THR A 38 7.17 8.14 5.55
CA THR A 38 5.89 7.51 5.84
C THR A 38 4.87 7.89 4.77
N VAL A 39 4.63 9.19 4.54
CA VAL A 39 3.66 9.65 3.52
C VAL A 39 4.03 9.12 2.14
N PHE A 40 5.29 9.22 1.74
CA PHE A 40 5.77 8.73 0.45
C PHE A 40 5.51 7.22 0.28
N SER A 41 5.70 6.42 1.33
CA SER A 41 5.47 4.97 1.28
C SER A 41 4.01 4.61 0.95
N PHE A 42 3.04 5.44 1.33
CA PHE A 42 1.63 5.26 0.95
C PHE A 42 1.30 5.84 -0.43
N VAL A 43 1.95 6.94 -0.83
CA VAL A 43 1.63 7.65 -2.08
C VAL A 43 2.31 7.01 -3.30
N TYR A 44 3.56 6.55 -3.18
CA TYR A 44 4.36 6.09 -4.33
C TYR A 44 3.77 4.93 -5.14
N PRO A 45 2.97 3.97 -4.59
CA PRO A 45 2.41 2.89 -5.39
C PRO A 45 1.44 3.39 -6.46
N PHE A 46 0.86 4.58 -6.27
CA PHE A 46 -0.01 5.26 -7.24
C PHE A 46 0.76 6.02 -8.31
N ILE A 47 2.07 6.23 -8.13
CA ILE A 47 2.90 6.96 -9.08
C ILE A 47 3.52 5.96 -10.07
N THR A 48 3.12 6.06 -11.34
CA THR A 48 3.71 5.29 -12.46
C THR A 48 4.20 6.24 -13.54
N VAL A 49 5.36 5.97 -14.14
CA VAL A 49 5.97 6.81 -15.20
C VAL A 49 5.06 6.95 -16.43
N SER A 50 4.26 5.93 -16.78
CA SER A 50 3.29 6.05 -17.87
C SER A 50 2.15 7.05 -17.59
N ALA A 51 1.85 7.36 -16.32
CA ALA A 51 0.92 8.44 -15.98
C ALA A 51 1.50 9.81 -16.32
N TRP A 52 2.83 9.97 -16.33
CA TRP A 52 3.51 11.18 -16.78
C TRP A 52 3.52 11.28 -18.30
N GLU A 53 3.65 10.16 -19.01
CA GLU A 53 3.51 10.14 -20.47
C GLU A 53 2.15 10.67 -20.87
N ASN A 54 1.05 10.28 -20.21
CA ASN A 54 -0.30 10.80 -20.48
C ASN A 54 -0.50 12.30 -20.14
N ILE A 55 0.33 12.89 -19.27
CA ILE A 55 0.28 14.32 -18.93
C ILE A 55 1.13 15.16 -19.90
N ILE A 56 2.19 14.58 -20.46
CA ILE A 56 3.18 15.27 -21.33
C ILE A 56 3.00 14.90 -22.82
N SER A 57 2.18 13.90 -23.14
CA SER A 57 1.89 13.56 -24.54
C SER A 57 0.94 14.59 -25.13
N PHE A 58 1.50 15.41 -26.03
CA PHE A 58 0.74 16.10 -27.05
C PHE A 58 -0.14 15.07 -27.75
N GLU A 59 -1.46 15.22 -27.64
CA GLU A 59 -2.43 14.44 -28.39
C GLU A 59 -1.99 14.38 -29.85
N LYS A 60 -1.61 13.18 -30.33
CA LYS A 60 -1.48 12.98 -31.77
C LYS A 60 -2.86 13.27 -32.37
N PRO A 61 -2.97 14.09 -33.42
CA PRO A 61 -4.26 14.47 -33.98
C PRO A 61 -5.04 13.20 -34.33
N GLN A 62 -6.27 13.11 -33.82
CA GLN A 62 -7.17 12.02 -34.15
C GLN A 62 -7.32 11.94 -35.67
N LYS A 63 -6.82 10.84 -36.25
CA LYS A 63 -7.20 10.46 -37.61
C LYS A 63 -8.61 9.90 -37.53
N TYR A 64 -9.59 10.74 -37.85
CA TYR A 64 -10.94 10.28 -38.16
C TYR A 64 -10.85 9.34 -39.35
N THR A 65 -10.89 8.03 -39.07
CA THR A 65 -11.02 7.01 -40.10
C THR A 65 -12.51 6.72 -40.18
N THR A 66 -13.14 7.12 -41.28
CA THR A 66 -14.52 6.78 -41.61
C THR A 66 -14.62 5.26 -41.68
N GLN A 67 -15.24 4.65 -40.67
CA GLN A 67 -15.55 3.22 -40.68
C GLN A 67 -16.80 3.03 -41.55
N VAL A 68 -16.63 2.32 -42.66
CA VAL A 68 -17.76 1.78 -43.44
C VAL A 68 -18.23 0.54 -42.68
N THR A 69 -19.39 0.64 -42.03
CA THR A 69 -20.04 -0.49 -41.38
C THR A 69 -20.63 -1.38 -42.48
N VAL A 70 -19.97 -2.50 -42.78
CA VAL A 70 -20.64 -3.64 -43.40
C VAL A 70 -21.29 -4.40 -42.25
N GLU A 71 -22.63 -4.42 -42.22
CA GLU A 71 -23.40 -5.28 -41.31
C GLU A 71 -23.14 -6.74 -41.70
N ASP A 72 -22.14 -7.36 -41.07
CA ASP A 72 -21.98 -8.81 -41.08
C ASP A 72 -23.01 -9.41 -40.09
N PRO A 73 -23.71 -10.51 -40.43
CA PRO A 73 -24.81 -11.03 -39.61
C PRO A 73 -24.31 -11.37 -38.21
N ALA A 74 -25.01 -10.82 -37.22
CA ALA A 74 -24.74 -10.95 -35.80
C ALA A 74 -24.28 -12.35 -35.37
N PHE A 75 -22.98 -12.52 -35.13
CA PHE A 75 -22.48 -13.56 -34.24
C PHE A 75 -22.72 -13.09 -32.80
N ALA A 76 -23.95 -13.32 -32.32
CA ALA A 76 -24.25 -13.14 -30.91
C ALA A 76 -23.38 -14.11 -30.10
N VAL A 77 -22.41 -13.56 -29.37
CA VAL A 77 -21.76 -14.26 -28.26
C VAL A 77 -22.85 -14.50 -27.23
N VAL A 78 -23.52 -15.65 -27.32
CA VAL A 78 -24.38 -16.16 -26.26
C VAL A 78 -23.46 -16.44 -25.09
N LEU A 79 -23.37 -15.49 -24.16
CA LEU A 79 -22.97 -15.75 -22.80
C LEU A 79 -24.04 -16.66 -22.22
N ALA A 80 -23.88 -17.96 -22.41
CA ALA A 80 -24.61 -18.94 -21.64
C ALA A 80 -24.09 -18.82 -20.20
N ASP A 81 -24.78 -18.02 -19.40
CA ASP A 81 -24.73 -18.15 -17.96
C ASP A 81 -25.45 -19.46 -17.62
N GLU A 82 -24.71 -20.57 -17.71
CA GLU A 82 -25.15 -21.84 -17.15
C GLU A 82 -25.05 -21.73 -15.63
N GLY A 83 -26.14 -21.24 -15.03
CA GLY A 83 -26.44 -21.46 -13.63
C GLY A 83 -26.44 -22.96 -13.34
N GLN A 84 -25.31 -23.46 -12.83
CA GLN A 84 -25.23 -24.78 -12.22
C GLN A 84 -26.02 -24.75 -10.91
N THR A 85 -27.27 -25.21 -10.93
CA THR A 85 -27.94 -25.67 -9.71
C THR A 85 -27.48 -27.09 -9.41
N ALA A 86 -26.30 -27.20 -8.81
CA ALA A 86 -25.94 -28.36 -8.01
C ALA A 86 -26.48 -28.11 -6.60
N GLU A 87 -27.28 -29.05 -6.06
CA GLU A 87 -27.73 -28.95 -4.68
C GLU A 87 -26.53 -28.85 -3.72
N PRO A 88 -26.51 -27.90 -2.77
CA PRO A 88 -25.40 -27.78 -1.85
C PRO A 88 -25.44 -28.93 -0.85
N VAL A 89 -24.51 -29.87 -0.99
CA VAL A 89 -24.07 -30.67 0.15
C VAL A 89 -23.48 -29.65 1.15
N ASN A 90 -24.12 -29.50 2.31
CA ASN A 90 -23.65 -28.69 3.44
C ASN A 90 -22.32 -29.23 3.98
N THR A 91 -21.24 -29.03 3.23
CA THR A 91 -19.90 -29.02 3.77
C THR A 91 -19.64 -27.58 4.20
N ILE A 92 -19.29 -27.38 5.47
CA ILE A 92 -18.87 -26.07 5.96
C ILE A 92 -17.54 -25.75 5.26
N ASN A 93 -17.60 -25.15 4.08
CA ASN A 93 -16.44 -24.69 3.34
C ASN A 93 -16.00 -23.36 3.97
N ILE A 94 -15.13 -23.45 4.99
CA ILE A 94 -14.58 -22.28 5.64
C ILE A 94 -13.67 -21.56 4.65
N ASN A 95 -14.13 -20.42 4.15
CA ASN A 95 -13.31 -19.55 3.32
C ASN A 95 -12.27 -18.84 4.19
N TRP A 96 -11.05 -19.37 4.21
CA TRP A 96 -9.92 -18.81 4.97
C TRP A 96 -9.62 -17.35 4.65
N TRP A 97 -9.94 -16.87 3.45
CA TRP A 97 -9.81 -15.46 3.09
C TRP A 97 -10.78 -14.59 3.91
N GLN A 98 -12.02 -15.04 4.10
CA GLN A 98 -13.00 -14.34 4.94
C GLN A 98 -12.59 -14.35 6.41
N VAL A 99 -12.07 -15.49 6.90
CA VAL A 99 -11.54 -15.58 8.28
C VAL A 99 -10.39 -14.59 8.49
N LEU A 100 -9.46 -14.51 7.55
CA LEU A 100 -8.34 -13.56 7.61
C LEU A 100 -8.82 -12.10 7.62
N LEU A 101 -9.77 -11.75 6.75
CA LEU A 101 -10.35 -10.40 6.71
C LEU A 101 -11.07 -10.06 8.03
N LEU A 102 -11.82 -11.01 8.59
CA LEU A 102 -12.50 -10.84 9.87
C LEU A 102 -11.48 -10.59 10.98
N LEU A 103 -10.41 -11.39 11.06
CA LEU A 103 -9.34 -11.22 12.04
C LEU A 103 -8.66 -9.84 11.91
N LEU A 104 -8.32 -9.42 10.69
CA LEU A 104 -7.69 -8.12 10.46
C LEU A 104 -8.61 -6.96 10.87
N SER A 105 -9.90 -7.05 10.52
CA SER A 105 -10.90 -6.05 10.88
C SER A 105 -11.14 -5.97 12.40
N ALA A 106 -11.19 -7.12 13.08
CA ALA A 106 -11.32 -7.20 14.54
C ALA A 106 -10.13 -6.52 15.24
N GLY A 107 -8.91 -6.74 14.73
CA GLY A 107 -7.72 -6.04 15.21
C GLY A 107 -7.83 -4.51 15.06
N VAL A 108 -8.25 -4.02 13.89
CA VAL A 108 -8.47 -2.58 13.67
C VAL A 108 -9.50 -2.02 14.65
N VAL A 109 -10.64 -2.69 14.84
CA VAL A 109 -11.67 -2.25 15.81
C VAL A 109 -11.12 -2.19 17.22
N PHE A 110 -10.36 -3.21 17.66
CA PHE A 110 -9.73 -3.22 18.98
C PHE A 110 -8.75 -2.05 19.16
N PHE A 111 -7.84 -1.84 18.22
CA PHE A 111 -6.87 -0.74 18.33
C PHE A 111 -7.53 0.63 18.19
N LEU A 112 -8.60 0.76 17.42
CA LEU A 112 -9.39 1.99 17.31
C LEU A 112 -10.14 2.28 18.61
N ALA A 113 -10.76 1.28 19.24
CA ALA A 113 -11.39 1.41 20.55
C ALA A 113 -10.37 1.83 21.62
N ARG A 114 -9.17 1.22 21.61
CA ARG A 114 -8.06 1.64 22.48
C ARG A 114 -7.64 3.08 22.22
N PHE A 115 -7.47 3.48 20.96
CA PHE A 115 -7.07 4.84 20.59
C PHE A 115 -8.11 5.89 21.00
N THR A 116 -9.39 5.63 20.73
CA THR A 116 -10.49 6.51 21.14
C THR A 116 -10.59 6.61 22.66
N TRP A 117 -10.43 5.51 23.39
CA TRP A 117 -10.36 5.52 24.86
C TRP A 117 -9.23 6.41 25.38
N GLN A 118 -8.04 6.36 24.77
CA GLN A 118 -6.91 7.22 25.14
C GLN A 118 -7.22 8.71 24.91
N LEU A 119 -7.84 9.06 23.77
CA LEU A 119 -8.26 10.43 23.50
C LEU A 119 -9.31 10.92 24.51
N VAL A 120 -10.31 10.08 24.79
CA VAL A 120 -11.36 10.39 25.79
C VAL A 120 -10.73 10.59 27.17
N SER A 121 -9.75 9.76 27.56
CA SER A 121 -9.02 9.92 28.83
C SER A 121 -8.34 11.29 28.95
N ILE A 122 -7.65 11.75 27.90
CA ILE A 122 -7.04 13.09 27.88
C ILE A 122 -8.10 14.19 28.01
N LEU A 123 -9.22 14.05 27.32
CA LEU A 123 -10.34 15.00 27.44
C LEU A 123 -10.94 14.98 28.85
N GLN A 124 -11.09 13.81 29.47
CA GLN A 124 -11.58 13.71 30.85
C GLN A 124 -10.64 14.40 31.84
N ILE A 125 -9.32 14.23 31.70
CA ILE A 125 -8.32 14.94 32.53
C ILE A 125 -8.48 16.46 32.38
N LYS A 126 -8.63 16.95 31.14
CA LYS A 126 -8.86 18.38 30.87
C LYS A 126 -10.12 18.94 31.52
N HIS A 127 -11.22 18.19 31.53
CA HIS A 127 -12.47 18.67 32.16
C HIS A 127 -12.39 18.67 33.69
N LYS A 128 -11.52 17.85 34.28
CA LYS A 128 -11.30 17.79 35.74
C LYS A 128 -10.26 18.79 36.25
N SER A 129 -9.35 19.25 35.38
CA SER A 129 -8.25 20.13 35.77
C SER A 129 -8.68 21.60 35.87
N ILE A 130 -8.07 22.32 36.81
CA ILE A 130 -8.29 23.76 36.97
C ILE A 130 -7.34 24.51 36.03
N ARG A 131 -7.85 25.53 35.33
CA ARG A 131 -7.02 26.40 34.50
C ARG A 131 -6.32 27.44 35.38
N LYS A 132 -4.99 27.49 35.29
CA LYS A 132 -4.12 28.52 35.87
C LYS A 132 -3.31 29.21 34.77
N ASN A 133 -2.89 30.45 35.00
CA ASN A 133 -2.02 31.18 34.09
C ASN A 133 -0.65 31.40 34.76
N ILE A 134 0.41 30.88 34.15
CA ILE A 134 1.79 31.00 34.64
C ILE A 134 2.61 31.61 33.50
N ASP A 135 3.26 32.76 33.74
CA ASP A 135 4.08 33.47 32.75
C ASP A 135 3.36 33.74 31.40
N GLY A 136 2.06 33.99 31.42
CA GLY A 136 1.24 34.24 30.23
C GLY A 136 0.87 32.97 29.45
N MET A 137 1.13 31.78 30.02
CA MET A 137 0.76 30.49 29.46
C MET A 137 -0.40 29.86 30.23
N GLU A 138 -1.40 29.35 29.50
CA GLU A 138 -2.48 28.55 30.09
C GLU A 138 -1.97 27.16 30.48
N VAL A 139 -1.97 26.87 31.77
CA VAL A 139 -1.58 25.59 32.35
C VAL A 139 -2.78 24.97 33.05
N PHE A 140 -2.95 23.67 32.91
CA PHE A 140 -3.98 22.88 33.57
C PHE A 140 -3.35 22.20 34.77
N ASP A 141 -3.78 22.61 35.96
CA ASP A 141 -3.28 22.09 37.22
C ASP A 141 -3.89 20.73 37.52
N LEU A 142 -3.03 19.75 37.77
CA LEU A 142 -3.39 18.36 38.05
C LEU A 142 -3.42 18.13 39.56
N TYR A 143 -4.45 17.44 40.05
CA TYR A 143 -4.56 17.08 41.47
C TYR A 143 -3.71 15.86 41.88
N ASP A 144 -3.38 15.00 40.92
CA ASP A 144 -2.62 13.77 41.14
C ASP A 144 -1.17 13.92 40.67
N GLU A 145 -0.24 13.14 41.24
CA GLU A 145 1.19 13.06 40.88
C GLU A 145 1.44 12.41 39.50
N ILE A 146 0.74 12.89 38.47
CA ILE A 146 0.92 12.48 37.09
C ILE A 146 2.11 13.24 36.52
N THR A 147 2.95 12.57 35.73
CA THR A 147 4.03 13.22 34.98
C THR A 147 3.48 14.37 34.15
N PRO A 148 4.15 15.54 34.14
CA PRO A 148 3.80 16.62 33.25
C PRO A 148 3.72 16.14 31.80
N PHE A 149 2.72 16.63 31.07
CA PHE A 149 2.57 16.33 29.65
C PHE A 149 1.83 17.46 28.93
N SER A 150 1.97 17.48 27.62
CA SER A 150 1.30 18.44 26.74
C SER A 150 0.53 17.75 25.63
N PHE A 151 -0.61 18.34 25.29
CA PHE A 151 -1.46 17.86 24.21
C PHE A 151 -2.02 19.05 23.41
N PHE A 152 -1.63 19.13 22.14
CA PHE A 152 -1.83 20.31 21.29
C PHE A 152 -1.34 21.59 21.96
N ARG A 153 -2.25 22.47 22.40
CA ARG A 153 -1.91 23.73 23.07
C ARG A 153 -2.08 23.66 24.59
N TRP A 154 -2.51 22.51 25.12
CA TRP A 154 -2.76 22.32 26.54
C TRP A 154 -1.53 21.77 27.21
N ILE A 155 -1.14 22.38 28.33
CA ILE A 155 0.00 21.97 29.15
C ILE A 155 -0.56 21.54 30.51
N PHE A 156 -0.27 20.31 30.93
CA PHE A 156 -0.73 19.73 32.18
C PHE A 156 0.47 19.56 33.12
N ILE A 157 0.41 20.15 34.31
CA ILE A 157 1.50 20.13 35.29
C ILE A 157 0.87 19.99 36.68
N HIS A 158 1.49 19.19 37.55
CA HIS A 158 1.21 19.21 38.98
C HIS A 158 2.15 20.23 39.64
N LEU A 159 1.60 21.32 40.17
CA LEU A 159 2.41 22.44 40.66
C LEU A 159 3.06 22.18 42.03
N ASP A 160 2.45 21.34 42.87
CA ASP A 160 2.80 21.26 44.31
C ASP A 160 4.04 20.38 44.61
N SER A 161 4.58 19.67 43.61
CA SER A 161 5.71 18.74 43.78
C SER A 161 7.07 19.27 43.32
N HIS A 162 7.16 20.51 42.85
CA HIS A 162 8.34 21.01 42.14
C HIS A 162 8.78 22.41 42.60
N SER A 163 10.10 22.64 42.63
CA SER A 163 10.65 23.98 42.87
C SER A 163 10.38 24.92 41.67
N ASP A 164 10.37 26.24 41.90
CA ASP A 164 10.14 27.24 40.83
C ASP A 164 11.09 27.05 39.62
N THR A 165 12.34 26.67 39.89
CA THR A 165 13.32 26.38 38.84
C THR A 165 12.97 25.13 38.04
N GLU A 166 12.42 24.10 38.67
CA GLU A 166 12.00 22.86 38.01
C GLU A 166 10.72 23.09 37.21
N ILE A 167 9.74 23.81 37.78
CA ILE A 167 8.51 24.22 37.08
C ILE A 167 8.85 24.97 35.78
N LYS A 168 9.80 25.91 35.84
CA LYS A 168 10.25 26.65 34.65
C LYS A 168 10.87 25.74 33.59
N GLN A 169 11.64 24.72 33.99
CA GLN A 169 12.23 23.76 33.05
C GLN A 169 11.16 22.88 32.39
N ILE A 170 10.18 22.39 33.16
CA ILE A 170 9.03 21.65 32.65
C ILE A 170 8.25 22.51 31.66
N LEU A 171 7.92 23.74 32.04
CA LEU A 171 7.09 24.61 31.23
C LEU A 171 7.74 24.90 29.88
N LEU A 172 9.06 25.15 29.86
CA LEU A 172 9.81 25.32 28.59
C LEU A 172 9.81 24.04 27.73
N HIS A 173 9.87 22.87 28.36
CA HIS A 173 9.81 21.57 27.68
C HIS A 173 8.43 21.35 27.04
N GLU A 174 7.37 21.41 27.85
CA GLU A 174 5.99 21.19 27.43
C GLU A 174 5.52 22.26 26.42
N GLN A 175 5.95 23.51 26.61
CA GLN A 175 5.69 24.57 25.63
C GLN A 175 6.33 24.26 24.28
N THR A 176 7.50 23.61 24.25
CA THR A 176 8.14 23.23 22.98
C THR A 176 7.31 22.19 22.23
N HIS A 177 6.76 21.19 22.93
CA HIS A 177 5.83 20.23 22.35
C HIS A 177 4.58 20.90 21.78
N ALA A 178 4.00 21.82 22.55
CA ALA A 178 2.82 22.55 22.13
C ALA A 178 3.06 23.44 20.92
N ARG A 179 4.13 24.24 20.95
CA ARG A 179 4.50 25.18 19.88
C ARG A 179 4.83 24.48 18.57
N GLN A 180 5.47 23.32 18.62
CA GLN A 180 5.88 22.57 17.44
C GLN A 180 4.84 21.53 16.99
N TRP A 181 3.66 21.51 17.61
CA TRP A 181 2.54 20.61 17.29
C TRP A 181 2.93 19.13 17.33
N HIS A 182 3.75 18.74 18.32
CA HIS A 182 4.25 17.36 18.46
C HIS A 182 3.12 16.33 18.63
N SER A 183 1.98 16.74 19.20
CA SER A 183 0.80 15.87 19.33
C SER A 183 0.25 15.41 17.98
N VAL A 184 0.38 16.21 16.92
CA VAL A 184 -0.06 15.82 15.56
C VAL A 184 0.77 14.66 15.05
N ASP A 185 2.10 14.70 15.24
CA ASP A 185 3.00 13.64 14.78
C ASP A 185 2.69 12.32 15.50
N ILE A 186 2.44 12.38 16.81
CA ILE A 186 2.07 11.21 17.62
C ILE A 186 0.72 10.65 17.21
N ILE A 187 -0.30 11.50 17.02
CA ILE A 187 -1.64 11.08 16.58
C ILE A 187 -1.56 10.43 15.20
N LEU A 188 -0.82 11.01 14.26
CA LEU A 188 -0.63 10.45 12.92
C LEU A 188 -0.01 9.04 13.02
N MET A 189 1.05 8.88 13.82
CA MET A 189 1.71 7.58 14.00
C MET A 189 0.81 6.58 14.73
N GLU A 190 0.02 7.00 15.72
CA GLU A 190 -0.94 6.15 16.42
C GLU A 190 -2.04 5.66 15.48
N LEU A 191 -2.59 6.56 14.66
CA LEU A 191 -3.61 6.23 13.66
C LEU A 191 -3.07 5.22 12.65
N LEU A 192 -1.83 5.38 12.19
CA LEU A 192 -1.18 4.38 11.34
C LEU A 192 -0.98 3.05 12.06
N CYS A 193 -0.61 3.04 13.35
CA CYS A 193 -0.55 1.82 14.15
C CYS A 193 -1.91 1.13 14.27
N VAL A 194 -3.04 1.86 14.26
CA VAL A 194 -4.39 1.24 14.29
C VAL A 194 -4.63 0.44 13.00
N PHE A 195 -4.39 1.03 11.84
CA PHE A 195 -4.64 0.37 10.55
C PHE A 195 -3.58 -0.67 10.17
N LEU A 196 -2.32 -0.44 10.57
CA LEU A 196 -1.19 -1.32 10.32
C LEU A 196 -0.71 -2.00 11.61
N TRP A 197 -1.63 -2.41 12.48
CA TRP A 197 -1.30 -2.96 13.79
C TRP A 197 -0.40 -4.20 13.72
N TRP A 198 -0.54 -4.99 12.65
CA TRP A 198 0.26 -6.17 12.37
C TRP A 198 1.68 -5.85 11.86
N ASN A 199 1.94 -4.61 11.44
CA ASN A 199 3.23 -4.22 10.85
C ASN A 199 4.20 -3.68 11.93
N PRO A 200 5.27 -4.40 12.27
CA PRO A 200 6.22 -3.99 13.30
C PRO A 200 7.00 -2.71 12.95
N ILE A 201 7.18 -2.41 11.66
CA ILE A 201 7.94 -1.24 11.23
C ILE A 201 7.24 0.05 11.62
N ILE A 202 5.91 0.09 11.54
CA ILE A 202 5.13 1.26 11.97
C ILE A 202 5.28 1.50 13.48
N TRP A 203 5.27 0.44 14.30
CA TRP A 203 5.55 0.56 15.73
C TRP A 203 6.95 1.09 16.02
N LEU A 204 7.94 0.65 15.25
CA LEU A 204 9.31 1.14 15.36
C LEU A 204 9.41 2.61 14.92
N MET A 205 8.80 3.00 13.81
CA MET A 205 8.77 4.38 13.33
C MET A 205 8.06 5.32 14.32
N LYS A 206 6.95 4.87 14.93
CA LYS A 206 6.27 5.59 16.02
C LYS A 206 7.23 5.84 17.19
N ARG A 207 7.95 4.79 17.64
CA ARG A 207 8.94 4.90 18.73
C ARG A 207 10.05 5.90 18.38
N GLU A 208 10.60 5.81 17.18
CA GLU A 208 11.68 6.73 16.75
C GLU A 208 11.18 8.17 16.57
N THR A 209 9.92 8.35 16.16
CA THR A 209 9.26 9.67 16.12
C THR A 209 9.17 10.24 17.53
N ALA A 210 8.61 9.49 18.48
CA ALA A 210 8.50 9.94 19.88
C ALA A 210 9.86 10.36 20.46
N ILE A 211 10.90 9.51 20.30
CA ILE A 211 12.26 9.82 20.74
C ILE A 211 12.81 11.08 20.05
N ASN A 212 12.48 11.30 18.77
CA ASN A 212 12.91 12.51 18.06
C ASN A 212 12.26 13.78 18.63
N LEU A 213 10.97 13.72 18.97
CA LEU A 213 10.21 14.84 19.54
C LEU A 213 10.74 15.19 20.94
N GLU A 214 11.08 14.20 21.77
CA GLU A 214 11.76 14.42 23.05
C GLU A 214 13.08 15.19 22.87
N HIS A 215 13.89 14.79 21.89
CA HIS A 215 15.14 15.51 21.60
C HIS A 215 14.91 16.95 21.10
N LEU A 216 13.82 17.19 20.35
CA LEU A 216 13.45 18.55 19.93
C LEU A 216 13.06 19.41 21.13
N ALA A 217 12.29 18.85 22.06
CA ALA A 217 11.88 19.53 23.29
C ALA A 217 13.08 19.81 24.21
N ASP A 218 13.95 18.81 24.46
CA ASP A 218 15.19 18.96 25.23
C ASP A 218 16.10 20.05 24.63
N ASN A 219 16.32 20.03 23.31
CA ASN A 219 17.09 21.07 22.64
C ASN A 219 16.39 22.45 22.67
N GLY A 220 15.05 22.50 22.77
CA GLY A 220 14.29 23.73 23.01
C GLY A 220 14.62 24.37 24.37
N VAL A 221 14.66 23.55 25.43
CA VAL A 221 15.03 23.96 26.79
C VAL A 221 16.48 24.45 26.84
N LEU A 222 17.42 23.69 26.28
CA LEU A 222 18.85 24.05 26.28
C LEU A 222 19.12 25.34 25.50
N ARG A 223 18.40 25.61 24.40
CA ARG A 223 18.52 26.86 23.63
C ARG A 223 18.03 28.10 24.39
N LYS A 224 17.20 27.92 25.42
CA LYS A 224 16.72 28.99 26.29
C LYS A 224 17.69 29.32 27.42
N GLY A 225 18.86 28.67 27.47
CA GLY A 225 19.94 28.98 28.41
C GLY A 225 19.90 28.19 29.71
N VAL A 226 19.04 27.16 29.82
CA VAL A 226 19.02 26.26 30.99
C VAL A 226 20.32 25.45 31.04
N ASN A 227 20.90 25.32 32.23
CA ASN A 227 22.08 24.49 32.45
C ASN A 227 21.78 23.02 32.13
N SER A 228 22.56 22.43 31.23
CA SER A 228 22.38 21.06 30.76
C SER A 228 22.49 20.03 31.90
N ARG A 229 23.39 20.25 32.86
CA ARG A 229 23.62 19.32 33.97
C ARG A 229 22.46 19.32 34.95
N ASP A 230 21.97 20.50 35.33
CA ASP A 230 20.85 20.64 36.25
C ASP A 230 19.58 20.03 35.66
N TYR A 231 19.34 20.29 34.38
CA TYR A 231 18.23 19.69 33.63
C TYR A 231 18.33 18.16 33.52
N GLN A 232 19.53 17.61 33.30
CA GLN A 232 19.74 16.15 33.29
C GLN A 232 19.44 15.49 34.64
N TYR A 233 19.87 16.09 35.75
CA TYR A 233 19.56 15.58 37.09
C TYR A 233 18.07 15.67 37.40
N TYR A 234 17.41 16.73 36.96
CA TYR A 234 15.97 16.87 37.06
C TYR A 234 15.23 15.74 36.34
N LEU A 235 15.55 15.48 35.06
CA LEU A 235 14.95 14.37 34.29
C LEU A 235 15.20 13.01 34.93
N LEU A 236 16.39 12.80 35.51
CA LEU A 236 16.73 11.57 36.22
C LEU A 236 15.87 11.40 37.48
N ARG A 237 15.68 12.48 38.26
CA ARG A 237 14.84 12.46 39.47
C ARG A 237 13.39 12.12 39.14
N LEU A 238 12.82 12.75 38.12
CA LEU A 238 11.47 12.44 37.61
C LEU A 238 11.29 10.96 37.24
N THR A 239 12.28 10.39 36.55
CA THR A 239 12.19 9.01 36.05
C THR A 239 12.40 7.98 37.16
N TYR A 240 13.18 8.30 38.20
CA TYR A 240 13.54 7.36 39.27
C TYR A 240 12.37 7.08 40.23
N HIS A 241 11.54 8.07 40.56
CA HIS A 241 10.42 7.91 41.50
C HIS A 241 9.28 6.99 41.00
N GLN A 242 9.25 6.63 39.71
CA GLN A 242 8.15 5.85 39.13
C GLN A 242 8.40 4.34 38.99
N ASN A 243 9.61 3.84 39.28
CA ASN A 243 10.03 2.48 38.91
C ASN A 243 10.07 1.44 40.04
N ALA A 244 9.46 1.71 41.20
CA ALA A 244 9.63 0.84 42.39
C ALA A 244 8.87 -0.49 42.35
N THR A 245 7.92 -0.72 41.43
CA THR A 245 7.22 -2.02 41.34
C THR A 245 6.86 -2.42 39.89
N ARG A 246 7.43 -3.54 39.43
CA ARG A 246 6.82 -4.62 38.61
C ARG A 246 7.93 -5.38 37.88
N ILE A 247 7.73 -6.69 37.77
CA ILE A 247 8.57 -7.68 37.07
C ILE A 247 8.61 -7.32 35.56
N VAL A 248 9.35 -6.27 35.19
CA VAL A 248 9.32 -5.68 33.84
C VAL A 248 10.70 -5.16 33.46
N ASN A 249 11.09 -5.48 32.23
CA ASN A 249 12.30 -5.03 31.56
C ASN A 249 12.40 -3.49 31.58
N ASN A 250 13.57 -2.96 31.94
CA ASN A 250 13.82 -1.55 32.29
C ASN A 250 13.85 -0.62 31.05
N PHE A 251 12.81 -0.68 30.22
CA PHE A 251 12.71 0.03 28.93
C PHE A 251 12.77 1.55 29.09
N ASN A 252 12.31 2.11 30.23
CA ASN A 252 12.30 3.55 30.46
C ASN A 252 13.73 4.12 30.65
N VAL A 253 14.65 3.36 31.26
CA VAL A 253 16.07 3.75 31.37
C VAL A 253 16.74 3.86 30.00
N SER A 254 16.31 3.04 29.03
CA SER A 254 16.86 3.10 27.67
C SER A 254 16.45 4.38 26.91
N LEU A 255 15.31 5.00 27.25
CA LEU A 255 14.82 6.25 26.66
C LEU A 255 15.50 7.47 27.30
N LEU A 256 15.54 7.52 28.64
CA LEU A 256 16.26 8.57 29.37
C LEU A 256 17.75 8.62 28.96
N LYS A 257 18.39 7.44 28.85
CA LYS A 257 19.77 7.33 28.36
C LYS A 257 19.92 7.96 26.98
N GLN A 258 18.98 7.76 26.06
CA GLN A 258 19.03 8.35 24.72
C GLN A 258 18.94 9.87 24.76
N ARG A 259 18.01 10.41 25.56
CA ARG A 259 17.86 11.86 25.78
C ARG A 259 19.15 12.49 26.31
N ILE A 260 19.70 11.94 27.40
CA ILE A 260 20.96 12.39 28.01
C ILE A 260 22.15 12.28 27.02
N THR A 261 22.25 11.15 26.32
CA THR A 261 23.32 10.93 25.34
C THR A 261 23.28 11.98 24.22
N MET A 262 22.09 12.34 23.74
CA MET A 262 21.94 13.34 22.67
C MET A 262 22.14 14.77 23.16
N MET A 263 21.84 15.09 24.43
CA MET A 263 22.15 16.39 25.04
C MET A 263 23.66 16.61 25.20
N ASN A 264 24.42 15.57 25.55
CA ASN A 264 25.88 15.63 25.71
C ASN A 264 26.65 15.48 24.39
N LYS A 265 25.94 15.28 23.27
CA LYS A 265 26.55 15.07 21.97
C LYS A 265 26.96 16.39 21.32
N THR A 266 28.15 16.41 20.71
CA THR A 266 28.58 17.54 19.88
C THR A 266 27.70 17.70 18.64
N LYS A 267 27.41 18.95 18.26
CA LYS A 267 26.58 19.24 17.11
C LYS A 267 27.20 18.65 15.83
N SER A 268 26.35 18.03 15.02
CA SER A 268 26.75 17.47 13.73
C SER A 268 27.09 18.61 12.76
N PRO A 269 28.22 18.52 12.02
CA PRO A 269 28.60 19.56 11.08
C PRO A 269 27.65 19.58 9.88
N ALA A 270 27.38 20.77 9.32
CA ALA A 270 26.40 20.99 8.26
C ALA A 270 26.59 20.07 7.03
N ARG A 271 27.84 19.71 6.67
CA ARG A 271 28.14 18.74 5.60
C ARG A 271 27.46 17.38 5.74
N LYS A 272 27.14 16.93 6.97
CA LYS A 272 26.39 15.68 7.18
C LYS A 272 24.93 15.78 6.72
N LEU A 273 24.41 16.98 6.45
CA LEU A 273 23.06 17.17 5.92
C LEU A 273 22.88 16.55 4.53
N VAL A 274 23.96 16.44 3.73
CA VAL A 274 23.96 15.80 2.41
C VAL A 274 23.47 14.34 2.48
N LYS A 275 23.65 13.65 3.62
CA LYS A 275 23.14 12.30 3.83
C LYS A 275 21.63 12.19 3.63
N TYR A 276 20.86 13.24 3.91
CA TYR A 276 19.40 13.22 3.75
C TYR A 276 19.00 13.12 2.27
N LEU A 277 19.89 13.54 1.34
CA LEU A 277 19.67 13.37 -0.09
C LEU A 277 19.71 11.91 -0.53
N ILE A 278 20.24 10.98 0.28
CA ILE A 278 20.22 9.53 -0.05
C ILE A 278 18.80 8.95 -0.10
N ALA A 279 17.82 9.65 0.47
CA ALA A 279 16.41 9.32 0.36
C ALA A 279 15.90 9.44 -1.09
N LEU A 280 16.42 10.40 -1.86
CA LEU A 280 15.97 10.69 -3.21
C LEU A 280 16.28 9.56 -4.22
N PRO A 281 17.52 9.04 -4.34
CA PRO A 281 17.78 7.93 -5.24
C PRO A 281 17.00 6.66 -4.85
N LEU A 282 16.79 6.42 -3.55
CA LEU A 282 15.93 5.32 -3.09
C LEU A 282 14.47 5.52 -3.51
N ALA A 283 13.92 6.72 -3.35
CA ALA A 283 12.57 7.05 -3.79
C ALA A 283 12.41 6.87 -5.30
N LEU A 284 13.36 7.37 -6.09
CA LEU A 284 13.38 7.21 -7.55
C LEU A 284 13.48 5.74 -7.97
N LEU A 285 14.31 4.94 -7.29
CA LEU A 285 14.42 3.50 -7.55
C LEU A 285 13.09 2.78 -7.29
N LEU A 286 12.42 3.08 -6.18
CA LEU A 286 11.11 2.49 -5.85
C LEU A 286 10.04 2.88 -6.87
N MET A 287 10.06 4.12 -7.36
CA MET A 287 9.15 4.60 -8.40
C MET A 287 9.40 3.94 -9.75
N ALA A 288 10.67 3.84 -10.17
CA ALA A 288 11.05 3.15 -11.40
C ALA A 288 10.68 1.66 -11.35
N GLY A 289 10.92 1.01 -10.20
CA GLY A 289 10.48 -0.37 -9.98
C GLY A 289 8.95 -0.52 -10.06
N ASN A 290 8.20 0.44 -9.50
CA ASN A 290 6.74 0.45 -9.59
C ASN A 290 6.24 0.62 -11.04
N SER A 291 6.89 1.48 -11.83
CA SER A 291 6.51 1.67 -13.24
C SER A 291 6.82 0.46 -14.11
N VAL A 292 7.98 -0.18 -13.93
CA VAL A 292 8.32 -1.42 -14.65
C VAL A 292 7.35 -2.53 -14.29
N TYR A 293 7.02 -2.68 -13.00
CA TYR A 293 6.02 -3.65 -12.56
C TYR A 293 4.64 -3.37 -13.17
N ALA A 294 4.21 -2.10 -13.20
CA ALA A 294 2.93 -1.72 -13.78
C ALA A 294 2.88 -1.96 -15.30
N GLN A 295 3.98 -1.71 -16.03
CA GLN A 295 4.07 -1.99 -17.46
C GLN A 295 3.99 -3.49 -17.75
N ASN A 296 4.76 -4.32 -17.03
CA ASN A 296 4.74 -5.77 -17.21
C ASN A 296 3.34 -6.36 -16.96
N GLN A 297 2.58 -5.81 -16.00
CA GLN A 297 1.19 -6.22 -15.77
C GLN A 297 0.30 -5.91 -16.97
N ARG A 298 0.34 -4.69 -17.51
CA ARG A 298 -0.41 -4.33 -18.72
C ARG A 298 -0.03 -5.17 -19.92
N GLU A 299 1.24 -5.52 -20.07
CA GLU A 299 1.70 -6.32 -21.21
C GLU A 299 1.19 -7.77 -21.18
N SER A 300 0.90 -8.30 -20.00
CA SER A 300 0.42 -9.67 -19.78
C SER A 300 -1.11 -9.79 -19.71
N GLU A 301 -1.82 -8.66 -19.62
CA GLU A 301 -3.27 -8.59 -19.61
C GLU A 301 -3.87 -9.16 -20.90
N ILE A 302 -4.95 -9.94 -20.77
CA ILE A 302 -5.67 -10.54 -21.88
C ILE A 302 -7.00 -9.79 -22.00
N PHE A 303 -7.18 -9.08 -23.11
CA PHE A 303 -8.36 -8.28 -23.39
C PHE A 303 -9.47 -9.14 -23.99
N THR A 304 -10.73 -8.87 -23.61
CA THR A 304 -11.93 -9.46 -24.24
C THR A 304 -12.61 -8.48 -25.18
N GLU A 305 -12.41 -7.19 -24.96
CA GLU A 305 -12.93 -6.10 -25.76
C GLU A 305 -11.77 -5.22 -26.19
N VAL A 306 -11.68 -4.96 -27.49
CA VAL A 306 -10.59 -4.22 -28.13
C VAL A 306 -11.14 -3.37 -29.26
N GLU A 307 -10.44 -2.29 -29.59
CA GLU A 307 -10.79 -1.41 -30.70
C GLU A 307 -10.68 -2.11 -32.05
N LYS A 308 -9.76 -3.08 -32.18
CA LYS A 308 -9.61 -3.93 -33.36
C LYS A 308 -9.40 -5.37 -32.95
N TYR A 309 -10.30 -6.25 -33.37
CA TYR A 309 -10.22 -7.68 -33.08
C TYR A 309 -9.14 -8.36 -33.92
N PRO A 310 -8.55 -9.47 -33.42
CA PRO A 310 -7.67 -10.29 -34.23
C PRO A 310 -8.36 -10.84 -35.48
N GLU A 311 -7.67 -10.81 -36.60
CA GLU A 311 -8.19 -11.30 -37.88
C GLU A 311 -7.33 -12.44 -38.43
N PHE A 312 -7.96 -13.46 -38.99
CA PHE A 312 -7.26 -14.55 -39.66
C PHE A 312 -6.55 -14.01 -40.92
N PRO A 313 -5.36 -14.51 -41.29
CA PRO A 313 -4.68 -14.08 -42.50
C PRO A 313 -5.55 -14.33 -43.75
N GLY A 314 -5.89 -13.25 -44.46
CA GLY A 314 -6.80 -13.30 -45.62
C GLY A 314 -8.29 -13.09 -45.27
N GLY A 315 -8.60 -12.71 -44.03
CA GLY A 315 -9.94 -12.34 -43.57
C GLY A 315 -10.90 -13.52 -43.38
N ASN A 316 -12.17 -13.21 -43.13
CA ASN A 316 -13.21 -14.20 -42.81
C ASN A 316 -13.40 -15.28 -43.89
N GLN A 317 -13.24 -14.93 -45.17
CA GLN A 317 -13.38 -15.91 -46.26
C GLN A 317 -12.27 -16.97 -46.25
N ALA A 318 -11.01 -16.54 -46.06
CA ALA A 318 -9.88 -17.46 -45.94
C ALA A 318 -10.00 -18.31 -44.67
N PHE A 319 -10.51 -17.73 -43.58
CA PHE A 319 -10.77 -18.44 -42.34
C PHE A 319 -11.78 -19.57 -42.53
N MET A 320 -12.94 -19.29 -43.12
CA MET A 320 -13.97 -20.29 -43.37
C MET A 320 -13.46 -21.40 -44.30
N LYS A 321 -12.72 -21.04 -45.35
CA LYS A 321 -12.08 -22.02 -46.24
C LYS A 321 -11.10 -22.93 -45.49
N TYR A 322 -10.22 -22.34 -44.66
CA TYR A 322 -9.28 -23.09 -43.84
C TYR A 322 -9.98 -24.07 -42.90
N LEU A 323 -11.07 -23.66 -42.25
CA LEU A 323 -11.85 -24.54 -41.36
C LEU A 323 -12.37 -25.76 -42.13
N VAL A 324 -12.99 -25.56 -43.30
CA VAL A 324 -13.53 -26.68 -44.09
C VAL A 324 -12.42 -27.62 -44.59
N GLU A 325 -11.30 -27.09 -45.04
CA GLU A 325 -10.19 -27.89 -45.60
C GLU A 325 -9.35 -28.60 -44.52
N SER A 326 -9.28 -28.03 -43.32
CA SER A 326 -8.38 -28.51 -42.26
C SER A 326 -9.08 -29.35 -41.18
N ILE A 327 -10.41 -29.28 -41.07
CA ILE A 327 -11.18 -30.13 -40.15
C ILE A 327 -11.11 -31.58 -40.62
N LYS A 328 -10.65 -32.47 -39.73
CA LYS A 328 -10.64 -33.92 -39.97
C LYS A 328 -11.60 -34.58 -39.00
N TYR A 329 -12.69 -35.14 -39.52
CA TYR A 329 -13.64 -35.84 -38.66
C TYR A 329 -13.01 -37.13 -38.10
N PRO A 330 -12.95 -37.33 -36.76
CA PRO A 330 -12.39 -38.55 -36.19
C PRO A 330 -13.24 -39.78 -36.55
N VAL A 331 -12.61 -40.85 -37.02
CA VAL A 331 -13.30 -42.09 -37.46
C VAL A 331 -14.23 -42.65 -36.38
N LYS A 332 -13.78 -42.67 -35.12
CA LYS A 332 -14.61 -43.12 -33.98
C LYS A 332 -15.88 -42.29 -33.80
N ALA A 333 -15.80 -40.97 -34.00
CA ALA A 333 -16.95 -40.09 -33.89
C ALA A 333 -17.91 -40.28 -35.09
N GLN A 334 -17.39 -40.64 -36.27
CA GLN A 334 -18.21 -40.98 -37.44
C GLN A 334 -18.97 -42.30 -37.23
N GLU A 335 -18.29 -43.36 -36.79
CA GLU A 335 -18.89 -44.68 -36.51
C GLU A 335 -20.00 -44.59 -35.46
N ASN A 336 -19.82 -43.73 -34.45
CA ASN A 336 -20.78 -43.51 -33.38
C ASN A 336 -21.88 -42.49 -33.72
N ASN A 337 -21.91 -41.94 -34.93
CA ASN A 337 -22.84 -40.86 -35.34
C ASN A 337 -22.80 -39.62 -34.41
N GLU A 338 -21.65 -39.34 -33.79
CA GLU A 338 -21.46 -38.23 -32.86
C GLU A 338 -21.38 -36.91 -33.63
N GLN A 339 -22.27 -35.96 -33.35
CA GLN A 339 -22.29 -34.63 -33.95
C GLN A 339 -22.51 -33.57 -32.86
N GLY A 340 -22.09 -32.33 -33.12
CA GLY A 340 -22.37 -31.25 -32.19
C GLY A 340 -21.50 -30.02 -32.39
N ARG A 341 -21.66 -29.05 -31.48
CA ARG A 341 -20.94 -27.78 -31.47
C ARG A 341 -19.95 -27.77 -30.31
N VAL A 342 -18.67 -27.79 -30.63
CA VAL A 342 -17.58 -27.63 -29.66
C VAL A 342 -17.27 -26.14 -29.55
N ILE A 343 -17.36 -25.58 -28.34
CA ILE A 343 -17.03 -24.18 -28.08
C ILE A 343 -15.64 -24.11 -27.47
N THR A 344 -14.74 -23.41 -28.16
CA THR A 344 -13.36 -23.23 -27.76
C THR A 344 -13.04 -21.78 -27.45
N ASN A 345 -12.07 -21.58 -26.57
CA ASN A 345 -11.54 -20.28 -26.23
C ASN A 345 -10.02 -20.33 -26.31
N PHE A 346 -9.41 -19.33 -26.91
CA PHE A 346 -7.97 -19.22 -27.03
C PHE A 346 -7.55 -17.75 -26.97
N VAL A 347 -6.25 -17.52 -26.82
CA VAL A 347 -5.68 -16.18 -26.79
C VAL A 347 -4.86 -15.99 -28.05
N VAL A 348 -5.16 -14.95 -28.83
CA VAL A 348 -4.28 -14.48 -29.89
C VAL A 348 -3.24 -13.57 -29.26
N GLU A 349 -1.98 -13.94 -29.38
CA GLU A 349 -0.83 -13.21 -28.87
C GLU A 349 -0.49 -11.99 -29.74
N LYS A 350 0.40 -11.13 -29.24
CA LYS A 350 0.83 -9.91 -29.95
C LYS A 350 1.57 -10.19 -31.25
N ASP A 351 2.17 -11.36 -31.38
CA ASP A 351 2.85 -11.84 -32.58
C ASP A 351 1.93 -12.60 -33.55
N GLY A 352 0.64 -12.71 -33.19
CA GLY A 352 -0.36 -13.45 -33.96
C GLY A 352 -0.45 -14.94 -33.63
N SER A 353 0.43 -15.48 -32.79
CA SER A 353 0.36 -16.89 -32.41
C SER A 353 -0.85 -17.15 -31.51
N ILE A 354 -1.35 -18.39 -31.53
CA ILE A 354 -2.47 -18.82 -30.68
C ILE A 354 -1.92 -19.55 -29.46
N SER A 355 -2.37 -19.16 -28.27
CA SER A 355 -2.00 -19.77 -26.99
C SER A 355 -3.23 -20.03 -26.11
N ASN A 356 -3.03 -20.69 -24.97
CA ASN A 356 -4.06 -20.88 -23.93
C ASN A 356 -5.40 -21.45 -24.43
N ILE A 357 -5.34 -22.38 -25.38
CA ILE A 357 -6.51 -23.06 -25.93
C ILE A 357 -7.22 -23.86 -24.83
N LYS A 358 -8.52 -23.63 -24.67
CA LYS A 358 -9.41 -24.33 -23.74
C LYS A 358 -10.73 -24.66 -24.43
N VAL A 359 -11.20 -25.89 -24.25
CA VAL A 359 -12.56 -26.27 -24.61
C VAL A 359 -13.48 -25.85 -23.47
N ILE A 360 -14.41 -24.93 -23.73
CA ILE A 360 -15.40 -24.46 -22.74
C ILE A 360 -16.59 -25.41 -22.72
N ARG A 361 -17.08 -25.79 -23.89
CA ARG A 361 -18.19 -26.73 -24.06
C ARG A 361 -17.79 -27.77 -25.07
N GLY A 362 -17.52 -28.97 -24.57
CA GLY A 362 -17.20 -30.13 -25.39
C GLY A 362 -18.45 -30.88 -25.83
N VAL A 363 -18.26 -31.82 -26.76
CA VAL A 363 -19.30 -32.78 -27.17
C VAL A 363 -18.84 -34.19 -26.81
N THR A 364 -17.73 -34.63 -27.40
CA THR A 364 -17.05 -35.88 -27.07
C THR A 364 -15.55 -35.67 -27.08
N ALA A 365 -14.80 -36.47 -26.34
CA ALA A 365 -13.34 -36.33 -26.23
C ALA A 365 -12.63 -36.39 -27.60
N ALA A 366 -13.19 -37.12 -28.58
CA ALA A 366 -12.64 -37.20 -29.93
C ALA A 366 -12.83 -35.89 -30.71
N LEU A 367 -14.03 -35.28 -30.65
CA LEU A 367 -14.33 -34.01 -31.30
C LEU A 367 -13.60 -32.84 -30.64
N ASP A 368 -13.47 -32.89 -29.31
CA ASP A 368 -12.74 -31.89 -28.52
C ASP A 368 -11.25 -31.91 -28.85
N ALA A 369 -10.65 -33.10 -28.97
CA ALA A 369 -9.24 -33.26 -29.36
C ALA A 369 -8.98 -32.74 -30.78
N GLU A 370 -9.90 -32.98 -31.71
CA GLU A 370 -9.79 -32.45 -33.08
C GLU A 370 -9.91 -30.92 -33.12
N ALA A 371 -10.83 -30.35 -32.34
CA ALA A 371 -10.96 -28.90 -32.21
C ALA A 371 -9.66 -28.26 -31.68
N VAL A 372 -9.04 -28.88 -30.67
CA VAL A 372 -7.74 -28.43 -30.14
C VAL A 372 -6.62 -28.59 -31.17
N ARG A 373 -6.58 -29.69 -31.92
CA ARG A 373 -5.59 -29.91 -32.99
C ARG A 373 -5.71 -28.84 -34.08
N LEU A 374 -6.93 -28.55 -34.53
CA LEU A 374 -7.22 -27.55 -35.55
C LEU A 374 -6.68 -26.18 -35.15
N LEU A 375 -6.97 -25.74 -33.92
CA LEU A 375 -6.49 -24.47 -33.37
C LEU A 375 -4.96 -24.42 -33.26
N ASN A 376 -4.31 -25.51 -32.85
CA ASN A 376 -2.85 -25.58 -32.79
C ASN A 376 -2.18 -25.52 -34.17
N SER A 377 -2.89 -25.95 -35.23
CA SER A 377 -2.37 -25.93 -36.61
C SER A 377 -2.69 -24.65 -37.38
N MET A 378 -3.31 -23.66 -36.73
CA MET A 378 -3.64 -22.39 -37.39
C MET A 378 -2.38 -21.56 -37.68
N PRO A 379 -2.35 -20.84 -38.81
CA PRO A 379 -1.31 -19.85 -39.07
C PRO A 379 -1.39 -18.69 -38.08
N ASN A 380 -0.34 -17.86 -38.02
CA ASN A 380 -0.36 -16.65 -37.20
C ASN A 380 -1.44 -15.68 -37.71
N TRP A 381 -2.25 -15.20 -36.77
CA TRP A 381 -3.30 -14.21 -36.98
C TRP A 381 -2.72 -12.80 -37.02
N GLN A 382 -3.48 -11.85 -37.55
CA GLN A 382 -3.21 -10.44 -37.28
C GLN A 382 -3.60 -10.15 -35.83
N SER A 383 -2.67 -9.57 -35.05
CA SER A 383 -2.91 -9.25 -33.64
C SER A 383 -4.04 -8.23 -33.49
N GLY A 384 -4.86 -8.39 -32.45
CA GLY A 384 -5.79 -7.33 -32.07
C GLY A 384 -5.05 -6.09 -31.56
N GLU A 385 -5.71 -4.93 -31.62
CA GLU A 385 -5.16 -3.66 -31.17
C GLU A 385 -5.98 -3.10 -30.01
N HIS A 386 -5.30 -2.77 -28.90
CA HIS A 386 -5.87 -2.03 -27.77
C HIS A 386 -5.11 -0.71 -27.57
N GLN A 387 -5.82 0.42 -27.53
CA GLN A 387 -5.21 1.76 -27.46
C GLN A 387 -4.13 2.00 -28.53
N GLY A 388 -4.33 1.47 -29.75
CA GLY A 388 -3.40 1.58 -30.87
C GLY A 388 -2.10 0.77 -30.73
N LYS A 389 -2.03 -0.18 -29.79
CA LYS A 389 -0.90 -1.11 -29.60
C LYS A 389 -1.35 -2.58 -29.74
N PRO A 390 -0.50 -3.48 -30.26
CA PRO A 390 -0.79 -4.91 -30.30
C PRO A 390 -1.10 -5.46 -28.90
N ALA A 391 -2.23 -6.16 -28.77
CA ALA A 391 -2.76 -6.65 -27.51
C ALA A 391 -3.01 -8.15 -27.57
N ARG A 392 -2.92 -8.81 -26.39
CA ARG A 392 -3.30 -10.22 -26.25
C ARG A 392 -4.81 -10.28 -26.13
N VAL A 393 -5.49 -10.93 -27.06
CA VAL A 393 -6.96 -10.91 -27.11
C VAL A 393 -7.53 -12.31 -26.95
N ARG A 394 -8.50 -12.44 -26.06
CA ARG A 394 -9.26 -13.66 -25.87
C ARG A 394 -10.31 -13.78 -26.97
N PHE A 395 -10.28 -14.87 -27.71
CA PHE A 395 -11.20 -15.16 -28.79
C PHE A 395 -11.98 -16.44 -28.47
N THR A 396 -13.27 -16.48 -28.84
CA THR A 396 -14.12 -17.66 -28.66
C THR A 396 -14.58 -18.14 -30.03
N LEU A 397 -14.24 -19.38 -30.37
CA LEU A 397 -14.58 -19.98 -31.65
C LEU A 397 -15.47 -21.22 -31.44
N PRO A 398 -16.71 -21.18 -31.93
CA PRO A 398 -17.54 -22.36 -32.04
C PRO A 398 -17.23 -23.15 -33.31
N ILE A 399 -16.86 -24.43 -33.16
CA ILE A 399 -16.62 -25.36 -34.26
C ILE A 399 -17.79 -26.35 -34.31
N VAL A 400 -18.45 -26.45 -35.46
CA VAL A 400 -19.62 -27.31 -35.66
C VAL A 400 -19.23 -28.54 -36.46
N PHE A 401 -19.40 -29.72 -35.86
CA PHE A 401 -19.20 -31.01 -36.51
C PHE A 401 -20.56 -31.57 -36.92
N ARG A 402 -20.75 -31.77 -38.24
CA ARG A 402 -21.93 -32.43 -38.83
C ARG A 402 -21.45 -33.46 -39.85
N LEU A 403 -22.06 -34.63 -39.85
CA LEU A 403 -21.84 -35.63 -40.90
C LEU A 403 -22.66 -35.20 -42.12
N GLN A 404 -22.05 -35.24 -43.30
CA GLN A 404 -22.80 -35.19 -44.55
C GLN A 404 -23.52 -36.53 -44.72
N GLY A 405 -24.84 -36.49 -44.66
CA GLY A 405 -25.71 -37.63 -44.93
C GLY A 405 -25.85 -37.90 -46.41
#